data_AF-A0A0D8ZUT6-F1
#
_entry.id   AF-A0A0D8ZUT6-F1
#
_cell.length_a   1.000
_cell.length_b   1.000
_cell.length_c   1.000
_cell.angle_alpha   90.00
_cell.angle_beta   90.00
_cell.angle_gamma   90.00
#
_symmetry.space_group_name_H-M   'P 1'
#
loop_
_entity.id
_entity.type
_entity.pdbx_description
1 polymer ?
#
loop_
_entity_poly.entity_id
_entity_poly.type
_entity_poly.pdbx_seq_one_letter_code
_entity_poly.pdbx_strand_id
1 'polypeptide(L)'
;MDFANNLNWDLVLRRNYVANPTPNEPQGFLPIPPITVSVDRFTLLIGASSNSAKPTWRLAAFVSPRLLFSPSSTSDYISAVQSEKSQAVLLNRLNLIAFTDFGLSPYLLEISIPRWYREIDLEIWKYTESAT
;
A
#
# COMPACT_ATOMS: atom_id res chain seq x y z
N MET A 1 14.21 12.91 12.40
CA MET A 1 13.79 12.51 11.04
C MET A 1 14.70 13.10 9.97
N ASP A 2 15.80 12.39 9.70
CA ASP A 2 16.58 12.56 8.47
C ASP A 2 16.09 11.56 7.41
N PHE A 3 15.35 12.04 6.41
CA PHE A 3 14.82 11.24 5.31
C PHE A 3 15.83 11.01 4.16
N ALA A 4 16.90 11.79 4.11
CA ALA A 4 17.88 11.71 3.03
C ALA A 4 18.86 10.53 3.23
N ASN A 5 19.05 10.10 4.49
CA ASN A 5 19.85 8.92 4.79
C ASN A 5 19.10 7.63 4.42
N ASN A 6 19.62 6.92 3.42
CA ASN A 6 19.06 5.67 2.93
C ASN A 6 19.11 4.52 3.97
N LEU A 7 20.00 4.60 4.96
CA LEU A 7 20.08 3.63 6.07
C LEU A 7 18.90 3.72 7.05
N ASN A 8 18.08 4.77 6.95
CA ASN A 8 16.88 4.93 7.76
C ASN A 8 15.63 4.30 7.13
N TRP A 9 15.78 3.59 6.01
CA TRP A 9 14.68 3.01 5.25
C TRP A 9 14.81 1.49 5.12
N ASP A 10 13.87 0.77 5.73
CA ASP A 10 13.81 -0.69 5.64
C ASP A 10 12.73 -1.12 4.64
N LEU A 11 13.07 -2.05 3.75
CA LEU A 11 12.13 -2.61 2.78
C LEU A 11 11.11 -3.51 3.49
N VAL A 12 9.83 -3.22 3.32
CA VAL A 12 8.70 -4.02 3.83
C VAL A 12 8.21 -5.00 2.77
N LEU A 13 8.06 -4.53 1.54
CA LEU A 13 7.53 -5.31 0.42
C LEU A 13 8.18 -4.86 -0.88
N ARG A 14 8.57 -5.82 -1.72
CA ARG A 14 8.86 -5.62 -3.15
C ARG A 14 8.22 -6.78 -3.92
N ARG A 15 7.23 -6.50 -4.75
CA ARG A 15 6.53 -7.54 -5.52
C ARG A 15 5.91 -6.99 -6.80
N ASN A 16 5.94 -7.80 -7.85
CA ASN A 16 5.14 -7.62 -9.06
C ASN A 16 3.79 -8.32 -8.90
N TYR A 17 2.70 -7.62 -9.16
CA TYR A 17 1.34 -8.17 -9.18
C TYR A 17 0.81 -8.18 -10.60
N VAL A 18 0.21 -9.29 -11.01
CA VAL A 18 -0.34 -9.47 -12.37
C VAL A 18 -1.82 -9.80 -12.26
N ALA A 19 -2.63 -9.17 -13.11
CA ALA A 19 -4.05 -9.40 -13.24
C ALA A 19 -4.30 -10.77 -13.91
N ASN A 20 -5.27 -11.52 -13.39
CA ASN A 20 -5.67 -12.79 -13.99
C ASN A 20 -6.50 -12.53 -15.26
N PRO A 21 -6.34 -13.33 -16.33
CA PRO A 21 -7.21 -13.21 -17.50
C PRO A 21 -8.65 -13.58 -17.12
N THR A 22 -9.63 -12.91 -17.74
CA THR A 22 -11.04 -13.23 -17.55
C THR A 22 -11.37 -14.56 -18.24
N PRO A 23 -12.05 -15.51 -17.58
CA PRO A 23 -12.52 -16.73 -18.23
C PRO A 23 -13.42 -16.37 -19.41
N ASN A 24 -13.13 -16.91 -20.60
CA ASN A 24 -13.92 -16.73 -21.83
C ASN A 24 -13.88 -15.33 -22.47
N GLU A 25 -12.98 -14.43 -22.08
CA GLU A 25 -12.79 -13.13 -22.73
C GLU A 25 -11.31 -12.92 -23.10
N PRO A 26 -10.93 -13.03 -24.39
CA PRO A 26 -9.52 -13.03 -24.82
C PRO A 26 -8.73 -11.77 -24.48
N GLN A 27 -9.42 -10.65 -24.23
CA GLN A 27 -8.81 -9.35 -23.95
C GLN A 27 -9.19 -8.79 -22.55
N GLY A 28 -10.01 -9.53 -21.80
CA GLY A 28 -10.47 -9.16 -20.46
C GLY A 28 -9.50 -9.62 -19.38
N PHE A 29 -9.36 -8.81 -18.33
CA PHE A 29 -8.61 -9.17 -17.13
C PHE A 29 -9.44 -8.90 -15.88
N LEU A 30 -9.36 -9.80 -14.91
CA LEU A 30 -9.87 -9.58 -13.57
C LEU A 30 -8.98 -8.56 -12.85
N PRO A 31 -9.56 -7.59 -12.13
CA PRO A 31 -8.79 -6.60 -11.38
C PRO A 31 -7.82 -7.27 -10.41
N ILE A 32 -6.63 -6.68 -10.23
CA ILE A 32 -5.72 -7.09 -9.17
C ILE A 32 -6.43 -6.85 -7.83
N PRO A 33 -6.60 -7.87 -6.98
CA PRO A 33 -7.31 -7.73 -5.72
C PRO A 33 -6.56 -6.77 -4.78
N PRO A 34 -7.25 -6.14 -3.82
CA PRO A 34 -6.60 -5.33 -2.80
C PRO A 34 -5.50 -6.11 -2.08
N ILE A 35 -4.36 -5.46 -1.89
CA ILE A 35 -3.20 -6.03 -1.21
C ILE A 35 -3.22 -5.53 0.23
N THR A 36 -2.98 -6.42 1.19
CA THR A 36 -2.85 -6.05 2.60
C THR A 36 -1.45 -6.35 3.09
N VAL A 37 -0.81 -5.37 3.74
CA VAL A 37 0.54 -5.48 4.27
C VAL A 37 0.54 -5.04 5.73
N SER A 38 1.14 -5.83 6.62
CA SER A 38 1.34 -5.44 8.02
C SER A 38 2.56 -4.53 8.14
N VAL A 39 2.40 -3.38 8.79
CA VAL A 39 3.49 -2.40 8.98
C VAL A 39 3.49 -1.88 10.42
N ASP A 40 4.66 -1.57 10.94
CA ASP A 40 4.92 -1.18 12.34
C ASP A 40 5.42 0.27 12.49
N ARG A 41 5.33 1.06 11.42
CA ARG A 41 5.80 2.45 11.32
C ARG A 41 4.86 3.24 10.42
N PHE A 42 4.53 4.47 10.81
CA PHE A 42 3.53 5.30 10.12
C PHE A 42 4.09 6.14 8.98
N THR A 43 5.41 6.28 8.91
CA THR A 43 6.09 6.99 7.81
C THR A 43 6.62 5.98 6.81
N LEU A 44 6.04 6.01 5.62
CA LEU A 44 6.30 5.07 4.55
C LEU A 44 6.79 5.79 3.29
N LEU A 45 7.66 5.12 2.56
CA LEU A 45 7.92 5.43 1.17
C LEU A 45 7.22 4.36 0.33
N ILE A 46 6.52 4.77 -0.73
CA ILE A 46 5.83 3.83 -1.62
C ILE A 46 6.16 4.18 -3.06
N GLY A 47 6.76 3.22 -3.75
CA GLY A 47 7.08 3.27 -5.17
C GLY A 47 6.19 2.31 -5.93
N ALA A 48 5.69 2.76 -7.08
CA ALA A 48 4.93 1.90 -7.96
C ALA A 48 5.24 2.19 -9.43
N SER A 49 5.39 1.15 -10.23
CA SER A 49 5.61 1.23 -11.67
C SER A 49 4.81 0.17 -12.41
N SER A 50 4.64 0.33 -13.71
CA SER A 50 3.95 -0.64 -14.55
C SER A 50 4.45 -0.51 -15.98
N ASN A 51 4.88 -1.61 -16.57
CA ASN A 51 5.33 -1.71 -17.96
C ASN A 51 4.17 -1.65 -18.96
N SER A 52 2.97 -2.02 -18.52
CA SER A 52 1.74 -2.00 -19.30
C SER A 52 0.93 -0.70 -19.17
N ALA A 53 1.39 0.24 -18.33
CA ALA A 53 0.71 1.50 -18.11
C ALA A 53 0.74 2.40 -19.35
N LYS A 54 -0.37 3.08 -19.60
CA LYS A 54 -0.41 4.13 -20.63
C LYS A 54 0.44 5.33 -20.18
N PRO A 55 1.17 6.02 -21.08
CA PRO A 55 1.99 7.19 -20.72
C PRO A 55 1.21 8.34 -20.05
N THR A 56 -0.10 8.40 -20.28
CA THR A 56 -1.01 9.41 -19.70
C THR A 56 -1.48 9.06 -18.29
N TRP A 57 -1.25 7.83 -17.81
CA TRP A 57 -1.63 7.43 -16.46
C TRP A 57 -0.71 8.09 -15.42
N ARG A 58 -1.30 8.44 -14.29
CA ARG A 58 -0.63 9.12 -13.17
C ARG A 58 -0.85 8.42 -11.84
N LEU A 59 -2.02 7.83 -11.64
CA LEU A 59 -2.38 7.11 -10.42
C LEU A 59 -1.95 5.65 -10.53
N ALA A 60 -1.14 5.17 -9.60
CA ALA A 60 -0.75 3.76 -9.47
C ALA A 60 -1.69 3.00 -8.53
N ALA A 61 -1.96 3.54 -7.35
CA ALA A 61 -2.80 2.91 -6.34
C ALA A 61 -3.37 3.94 -5.36
N PHE A 62 -4.34 3.50 -4.56
CA PHE A 62 -4.71 4.17 -3.31
C PHE A 62 -4.24 3.32 -2.14
N VAL A 63 -3.70 3.98 -1.11
CA VAL A 63 -3.28 3.32 0.13
C VAL A 63 -4.11 3.80 1.30
N SER A 64 -4.60 2.87 2.11
CA SER A 64 -5.49 3.15 3.23
C SER A 64 -4.93 2.48 4.50
N PRO A 65 -4.69 3.23 5.58
CA PRO A 65 -4.33 2.64 6.86
C PRO A 65 -5.57 2.02 7.49
N ARG A 66 -5.41 0.82 8.02
CA ARG A 66 -6.44 0.02 8.66
C ARG A 66 -5.94 -0.38 10.04
N LEU A 67 -6.70 -0.03 11.07
CA LEU A 67 -6.42 -0.41 12.46
C LEU A 67 -7.28 -1.63 12.80
N LEU A 68 -6.66 -2.64 13.41
CA LEU A 68 -7.39 -3.73 14.02
C LEU A 68 -8.02 -3.21 15.30
N PHE A 69 -9.35 -3.14 15.31
CA PHE A 69 -10.12 -2.58 16.40
C PHE A 69 -11.24 -3.55 16.80
N SER A 70 -11.42 -3.71 18.10
CA SER A 70 -12.61 -4.32 18.70
C SER A 70 -13.24 -3.31 19.65
N PRO A 71 -14.53 -2.96 19.47
CA PRO A 71 -15.21 -1.95 20.30
C PRO A 71 -15.43 -2.41 21.74
N SER A 72 -15.48 -3.72 22.00
CA SER A 72 -15.59 -4.27 23.36
C SER A 72 -15.04 -5.69 23.43
N SER A 73 -14.68 -6.14 24.64
CA SER A 73 -14.28 -7.53 24.90
C SER A 73 -15.42 -8.54 24.72
N THR A 74 -16.66 -8.08 24.62
CA THR A 74 -17.87 -8.87 24.39
C THR A 74 -18.39 -8.75 22.95
N SER A 75 -17.71 -7.99 22.10
CA SER A 75 -18.10 -7.78 20.71
C SER A 75 -17.46 -8.85 19.84
N ASP A 76 -18.29 -9.55 19.06
CA ASP A 76 -17.82 -10.47 18.02
C ASP A 76 -17.25 -9.74 16.79
N TYR A 77 -17.44 -8.42 16.70
CA TYR A 77 -16.89 -7.60 15.64
C TYR A 77 -15.43 -7.22 15.93
N ILE A 78 -14.49 -8.01 15.40
CA ILE A 78 -13.10 -7.58 15.17
C ILE A 78 -13.02 -7.12 13.72
N SER A 79 -12.66 -5.86 13.48
CA SER A 79 -12.60 -5.32 12.12
C SER A 79 -11.38 -4.46 11.88
N ALA A 80 -10.90 -4.49 10.64
CA ALA A 80 -9.88 -3.60 10.12
C ALA A 80 -10.54 -2.27 9.72
N VAL A 81 -10.63 -1.35 10.66
CA VAL A 81 -11.30 -0.06 10.47
C VAL A 81 -10.33 0.91 9.79
N GLN A 82 -10.79 1.58 8.74
CA GLN A 82 -10.01 2.63 8.11
C GLN A 82 -9.90 3.84 9.04
N SER A 83 -8.68 4.18 9.46
CA SER A 83 -8.44 5.27 10.40
C SER A 83 -8.43 6.64 9.72
N GLU A 84 -7.99 6.70 8.47
CA GLU A 84 -7.76 7.94 7.74
C GLU A 84 -8.15 7.81 6.26
N LYS A 85 -8.31 8.95 5.57
CA LYS A 85 -8.60 8.97 4.14
C LYS A 85 -7.46 8.31 3.36
N SER A 86 -7.84 7.54 2.33
CA SER A 86 -6.89 6.92 1.42
C SER A 86 -6.02 7.97 0.71
N GLN A 87 -4.71 7.72 0.65
CA GLN A 87 -3.76 8.57 -0.05
C GLN A 87 -3.42 7.98 -1.42
N ALA A 88 -3.20 8.84 -2.41
CA ALA A 88 -2.86 8.41 -3.76
C ALA A 88 -1.36 8.13 -3.89
N VAL A 89 -1.02 6.99 -4.47
CA VAL A 89 0.34 6.65 -4.91
C VAL A 89 0.43 6.97 -6.38
N LEU A 90 1.34 7.87 -6.74
CA LEU A 90 1.60 8.24 -8.11
C LEU A 90 2.53 7.23 -8.79
N LEU A 91 2.21 6.91 -10.04
CA LEU A 91 2.95 6.00 -10.90
C LEU A 91 4.32 6.59 -11.26
N ASN A 92 5.35 5.74 -11.26
CA ASN A 92 6.75 6.04 -11.59
C ASN A 92 7.34 7.14 -10.71
N ARG A 93 6.91 7.20 -9.44
CA ARG A 93 7.40 8.14 -8.43
C ARG A 93 7.50 7.44 -7.08
N LEU A 94 8.39 7.95 -6.24
CA LEU A 94 8.38 7.65 -4.82
C LEU A 94 7.42 8.61 -4.12
N ASN A 95 6.51 8.04 -3.34
CA ASN A 95 5.49 8.76 -2.61
C ASN A 95 5.81 8.62 -1.12
N LEU A 96 6.20 9.72 -0.48
CA LEU A 96 6.36 9.78 0.97
C LEU A 96 4.98 9.97 1.60
N ILE A 97 4.55 9.01 2.41
CA ILE A 97 3.23 8.97 3.03
C ILE A 97 3.43 8.82 4.53
N ALA A 98 2.92 9.78 5.28
CA ALA A 98 2.86 9.74 6.73
C ALA A 98 1.40 9.60 7.17
N PHE A 99 1.12 8.57 7.95
CA PHE A 99 -0.16 8.37 8.62
C PHE A 99 -0.08 8.85 10.07
N THR A 100 -1.24 9.04 10.69
CA THR A 100 -1.34 9.40 12.09
C THR A 100 -0.94 8.20 12.96
N ASP A 101 -0.03 8.42 13.90
CA ASP A 101 0.36 7.43 14.90
C ASP A 101 -0.67 7.40 16.04
N PHE A 102 -1.45 6.32 16.10
CA PHE A 102 -2.43 6.09 17.16
C PHE A 102 -1.87 5.27 18.33
N GLY A 103 -0.56 5.01 18.37
CA GLY A 103 0.09 4.15 19.37
C GLY A 103 -0.23 2.66 19.20
N LEU A 104 -0.76 2.27 18.03
CA LEU A 104 -1.17 0.89 17.73
C LEU A 104 -0.22 0.30 16.67
N SER A 105 0.46 -0.78 17.03
CA SER A 105 1.38 -1.50 16.14
C SER A 105 1.28 -3.01 16.35
N PRO A 106 1.27 -3.83 15.28
CA PRO A 106 1.27 -3.41 13.87
C PRO A 106 -0.09 -2.89 13.43
N TYR A 107 -0.11 -2.10 12.36
CA TYR A 107 -1.32 -1.77 11.62
C TYR A 107 -1.29 -2.40 10.23
N LEU A 108 -2.44 -2.41 9.55
CA LEU A 108 -2.57 -2.95 8.21
C LEU A 108 -2.60 -1.80 7.19
N LEU A 109 -1.83 -1.93 6.12
CA LEU A 109 -1.91 -1.07 4.96
C LEU A 109 -2.65 -1.80 3.85
N GLU A 110 -3.78 -1.26 3.44
CA GLU A 110 -4.54 -1.76 2.30
C GLU A 110 -4.19 -0.94 1.05
N ILE A 111 -3.72 -1.62 0.01
CA ILE A 111 -3.36 -1.03 -1.27
C ILE A 111 -4.39 -1.47 -2.31
N SER A 112 -5.17 -0.50 -2.81
CA SER A 112 -6.16 -0.69 -3.86
C SER A 112 -5.61 -0.23 -5.20
N ILE A 113 -5.42 -1.19 -6.10
CA ILE A 113 -4.93 -0.92 -7.47
C ILE A 113 -6.14 -0.69 -8.39
N PRO A 114 -6.14 0.37 -9.21
CA PRO A 114 -7.22 0.58 -10.17
C PRO A 114 -7.36 -0.59 -11.15
N ARG A 115 -8.61 -0.95 -11.45
CA ARG A 115 -8.97 -2.13 -12.27
C ARG A 115 -8.38 -2.19 -13.69
N TRP A 116 -7.85 -1.06 -14.19
CA TRP A 116 -7.30 -0.97 -15.54
C TRP A 116 -5.85 -1.45 -15.64
N TYR A 117 -5.16 -1.67 -14.52
CA TYR A 117 -3.81 -2.22 -14.51
C TYR A 117 -3.82 -3.72 -14.82
N ARG A 118 -2.94 -4.15 -15.72
CA ARG A 118 -2.69 -5.57 -16.02
C ARG A 118 -1.54 -6.13 -15.20
N GLU A 119 -0.59 -5.28 -14.86
CA GLU A 119 0.41 -5.56 -13.85
C GLU A 119 0.78 -4.27 -13.12
N ILE A 120 1.38 -4.42 -11.94
CA ILE A 120 2.02 -3.33 -11.22
C ILE A 120 3.17 -3.88 -10.38
N ASP A 121 4.32 -3.23 -10.47
CA ASP A 121 5.42 -3.38 -9.52
C ASP A 121 5.18 -2.45 -8.34
N LEU A 122 5.24 -2.99 -7.13
CA LEU A 122 5.02 -2.25 -5.89
C LEU A 122 6.18 -2.47 -4.94
N GLU A 123 6.69 -1.35 -4.41
CA GLU A 123 7.72 -1.31 -3.38
C GLU A 123 7.26 -0.44 -2.21
N ILE A 124 7.42 -0.95 -0.99
CA ILE A 124 7.04 -0.28 0.24
C ILE A 124 8.23 -0.33 1.18
N TRP A 125 8.63 0.83 1.69
CA TRP A 125 9.64 0.97 2.73
C TRP A 125 9.05 1.65 3.94
N LYS A 126 9.59 1.32 5.12
CA LYS A 126 9.28 1.97 6.38
C LYS A 126 10.47 2.78 6.87
N TYR A 127 10.20 3.93 7.47
CA TYR A 127 11.21 4.73 8.12
C TYR A 127 11.50 4.17 9.51
N THR A 128 12.76 3.80 9.80
CA THR A 128 13.14 3.17 11.07
C THR A 128 14.05 4.01 11.97
N GLU A 129 14.61 5.13 11.47
CA GLU A 129 15.59 6.00 12.15
C GLU A 129 16.56 5.17 13.01
N SER A 130 17.64 4.67 12.39
CA SER A 130 18.63 3.87 13.12
C SER A 130 19.12 4.67 14.33
N ALA A 131 18.75 4.21 15.54
CA ALA A 131 19.23 4.82 16.77
C ALA A 131 20.74 4.59 16.87
N THR A 132 21.53 5.62 16.57
CA THR A 132 22.91 5.74 17.05
C THR A 132 22.92 6.01 18.55
#